data_AF-A0A7T1MB17-F1
#
_entry.id   AF-A0A7T1MB17-F1
#
_cell.length_a   1.000
_cell.length_b   1.000
_cell.length_c   1.000
_cell.angle_alpha   90.00
_cell.angle_beta   90.00
_cell.angle_gamma   90.00
#
_symmetry.space_group_name_H-M   'P 1'
#
loop_
_entity.id
_entity.type
_entity.pdbx_description
1 polymer ?
#
loop_
_entity_poly.entity_id
_entity_poly.type
_entity_poly.pdbx_seq_one_letter_code
_entity_poly.pdbx_strand_id
1 'polypeptide(L)'
;MATRAVYSFTGFPGFLEQHLYLHHDGYPSGAAWRFAETLRESPEPASFLTTFLRSQPRAEPIENPEQAADAEYRYLLQLLPGPVPQLQVQGWRRIPGGICWIPRCGPMALAVFIHRFLPGGIPG
;
A
#
# COMPACT_ATOMS: atom_id res chain seq x y z
N MET A 1 7.42 -18.51 0.25
CA MET A 1 7.23 -17.91 1.59
C MET A 1 6.20 -16.81 1.45
N ALA A 2 5.13 -16.85 2.24
CA ALA A 2 4.13 -15.79 2.23
C ALA A 2 4.69 -14.57 2.96
N THR A 3 5.06 -13.54 2.20
CA THR A 3 5.54 -12.28 2.79
C THR A 3 4.37 -11.46 3.26
N ARG A 4 4.50 -10.89 4.45
CA ARG A 4 3.44 -10.16 5.14
C ARG A 4 3.65 -8.65 5.01
N ALA A 5 2.57 -7.91 4.86
CA ALA A 5 2.63 -6.46 4.75
C ALA A 5 1.52 -5.75 5.51
N VAL A 6 1.84 -4.57 6.02
CA VAL A 6 0.85 -3.59 6.47
C VAL A 6 0.71 -2.49 5.43
N TYR A 7 -0.52 -2.11 5.14
CA TYR A 7 -0.87 -0.95 4.33
C TYR A 7 -1.56 0.07 5.23
N SER A 8 -1.06 1.29 5.25
CA SER A 8 -1.64 2.41 6.00
C SER A 8 -2.12 3.46 5.01
N PHE A 9 -3.27 4.07 5.28
CA PHE A 9 -3.92 5.02 4.38
C PHE A 9 -4.30 6.29 5.13
N THR A 10 -3.87 7.44 4.62
CA THR A 10 -4.15 8.75 5.22
C THR A 10 -4.59 9.78 4.17
N GLY A 11 -5.34 10.80 4.63
CA GLY A 11 -5.79 11.91 3.77
C GLY A 11 -7.00 11.61 2.88
N PHE A 12 -7.62 10.43 3.02
CA PHE A 12 -8.79 10.05 2.22
C PHE A 12 -10.10 10.64 2.79
N PRO A 13 -10.99 11.20 1.96
CA PRO A 13 -12.24 11.78 2.43
C PRO A 13 -13.13 10.74 3.14
N GLY A 14 -13.65 11.09 4.33
CA GLY A 14 -14.51 10.20 5.11
C GLY A 14 -13.79 9.15 5.95
N PHE A 15 -12.45 9.13 5.93
CA PHE A 15 -11.62 8.22 6.72
C PHE A 15 -10.59 9.01 7.53
N LEU A 16 -10.39 8.65 8.80
CA LEU A 16 -9.34 9.28 9.63
C LEU A 16 -7.96 8.75 9.22
N GLU A 17 -7.73 7.47 9.49
CA GLU A 17 -6.59 6.69 9.07
C GLU A 17 -7.03 5.22 9.07
N GLN A 18 -6.55 4.42 8.13
CA GLN A 18 -6.90 3.01 8.02
C GLN A 18 -5.64 2.17 7.90
N HIS A 19 -5.60 1.05 8.61
CA HIS A 19 -4.51 0.10 8.54
C HIS A 19 -5.03 -1.30 8.20
N LEU A 20 -4.36 -1.94 7.25
CA LEU A 20 -4.70 -3.28 6.78
C LEU A 20 -3.49 -4.17 6.85
N TYR A 21 -3.67 -5.35 7.44
CA TYR A 21 -2.68 -6.41 7.47
C TYR A 21 -2.99 -7.45 6.42
N LEU A 22 -2.02 -7.74 5.54
CA LEU A 22 -2.11 -8.79 4.54
C LEU A 22 -1.08 -9.87 4.84
N HIS A 23 -1.60 -11.11 4.89
CA HIS A 23 -0.83 -12.31 5.20
C HIS A 23 0.00 -12.86 4.02
N HIS A 24 -0.09 -12.26 2.82
CA HIS A 24 0.56 -12.74 1.59
C HIS A 24 0.91 -11.60 0.62
N ASP A 25 1.93 -11.85 -0.22
CA ASP A 25 2.42 -10.95 -1.28
C ASP A 25 2.81 -9.54 -0.83
N GLY A 26 3.37 -9.42 0.38
CA GLY A 26 3.91 -8.18 0.91
C GLY A 26 5.10 -7.58 0.16
N TYR A 27 5.74 -8.29 -0.77
CA TYR A 27 6.81 -7.72 -1.59
C TYR A 27 6.37 -6.48 -2.39
N PRO A 28 7.30 -5.56 -2.74
CA PRO A 28 6.95 -4.35 -3.49
C PRO A 28 6.24 -4.60 -4.83
N SER A 29 6.55 -5.71 -5.50
CA SER A 29 5.86 -6.12 -6.73
C SER A 29 4.41 -6.54 -6.48
N GLY A 30 4.14 -7.26 -5.39
CA GLY A 30 2.79 -7.63 -4.98
C GLY A 30 1.97 -6.40 -4.58
N ALA A 31 2.56 -5.49 -3.82
CA ALA A 31 1.95 -4.20 -3.51
C ALA A 31 1.65 -3.38 -4.77
N ALA A 32 2.60 -3.29 -5.71
CA ALA A 32 2.42 -2.58 -6.97
C ALA A 32 1.29 -3.17 -7.82
N TRP A 33 1.18 -4.50 -7.90
CA TRP A 33 0.08 -5.17 -8.58
C TRP A 33 -1.28 -4.81 -7.96
N ARG A 34 -1.41 -4.83 -6.63
CA ARG A 34 -2.66 -4.46 -5.93
C ARG A 34 -3.03 -3.00 -6.18
N PHE A 35 -2.06 -2.09 -6.16
CA PHE A 35 -2.30 -0.67 -6.45
C PHE A 35 -2.73 -0.46 -7.90
N ALA A 36 -2.09 -1.16 -8.84
CA ALA A 36 -2.44 -1.08 -10.25
C ALA A 36 -3.85 -1.61 -10.51
N GLU A 37 -4.23 -2.75 -9.92
CA GLU A 37 -5.58 -3.29 -10.01
C GLU A 37 -6.63 -2.33 -9.42
N THR A 38 -6.31 -1.70 -8.30
CA THR A 38 -7.18 -0.70 -7.67
C THR A 38 -7.40 0.50 -8.60
N LEU A 39 -6.34 1.01 -9.24
CA LEU A 39 -6.45 2.12 -10.21
C LEU A 39 -7.16 1.71 -11.50
N ARG A 40 -7.06 0.45 -11.90
CA ARG A 40 -7.79 -0.09 -13.06
C ARG A 40 -9.29 -0.14 -12.80
N GLU A 41 -9.69 -0.48 -11.58
CA GLU A 41 -11.10 -0.48 -11.16
C GLU A 41 -11.62 0.94 -10.90
N SER A 42 -10.81 1.81 -10.30
CA SER A 42 -11.15 3.21 -10.06
C SER A 42 -9.92 4.11 -10.24
N PRO A 43 -9.82 4.85 -11.37
CA PRO A 43 -8.71 5.76 -11.62
C PRO A 43 -8.71 7.00 -10.71
N GLU A 44 -9.81 7.26 -10.00
CA GLU A 44 -9.98 8.46 -9.18
C GLU A 44 -9.21 8.33 -7.85
N PRO A 45 -8.25 9.25 -7.56
CA PRO A 45 -7.44 9.19 -6.34
C PRO A 45 -8.25 9.18 -5.04
N ALA A 46 -9.35 9.94 -4.98
CA ALA A 46 -10.18 10.03 -3.78
C ALA A 46 -10.93 8.71 -3.47
N SER A 47 -11.26 7.94 -4.50
CA SER A 47 -11.98 6.67 -4.41
C SER A 47 -11.06 5.46 -4.20
N PHE A 48 -9.74 5.68 -4.20
CA PHE A 48 -8.75 4.61 -4.13
C PHE A 48 -8.87 3.76 -2.86
N LEU A 49 -9.00 4.37 -1.67
CA LEU A 49 -9.09 3.61 -0.42
C LEU A 49 -10.30 2.68 -0.39
N THR A 50 -11.49 3.18 -0.72
CA THR A 50 -12.72 2.39 -0.76
C THR A 50 -12.60 1.22 -1.75
N THR A 51 -12.00 1.47 -2.92
CA THR A 51 -11.76 0.44 -3.95
C THR A 51 -10.74 -0.59 -3.48
N PHE A 52 -9.64 -0.13 -2.86
CA PHE A 52 -8.62 -1.01 -2.30
C PHE A 52 -9.23 -1.93 -1.24
N LEU A 53 -9.98 -1.39 -0.26
CA LEU A 53 -10.65 -2.17 0.78
C LEU A 53 -11.56 -3.26 0.19
N ARG A 54 -12.37 -2.93 -0.83
CA ARG A 54 -13.24 -3.88 -1.52
C ARG A 54 -12.46 -4.99 -2.23
N SER A 55 -11.33 -4.64 -2.86
CA SER A 55 -10.49 -5.60 -3.59
C SER A 55 -9.71 -6.57 -2.68
N GLN A 56 -9.64 -6.30 -1.36
CA GLN A 56 -8.85 -7.06 -0.41
C GLN A 56 -9.71 -7.74 0.68
N PRO A 57 -10.60 -8.69 0.34
CA PRO A 57 -11.53 -9.31 1.31
C PRO A 57 -10.83 -10.17 2.37
N ARG A 58 -9.55 -10.52 2.16
CA ARG A 58 -8.71 -11.26 3.10
C ARG A 58 -7.74 -10.37 3.89
N ALA A 59 -7.83 -9.05 3.72
CA ALA A 59 -7.09 -8.11 4.56
C ALA A 59 -7.74 -8.04 5.94
N GLU A 60 -6.90 -8.03 6.97
CA GLU A 60 -7.32 -7.90 8.35
C GLU A 60 -7.19 -6.43 8.77
N PRO A 61 -8.28 -5.75 9.15
CA PRO A 61 -8.19 -4.41 9.73
C PRO A 61 -7.45 -4.45 11.05
N ILE A 62 -6.50 -3.53 11.23
CA ILE A 62 -5.75 -3.36 12.48
C ILE A 62 -5.86 -1.91 12.95
N GLU A 63 -5.72 -1.68 14.25
CA GLU A 63 -5.80 -0.34 14.83
C GLU A 63 -4.53 0.48 14.61
N ASN A 64 -3.38 -0.20 14.52
CA ASN A 64 -2.10 0.44 14.28
C ASN A 64 -1.11 -0.53 13.57
N PRO A 65 -0.12 -0.01 12.82
CA PRO A 65 0.85 -0.84 12.10
C PRO A 65 1.71 -1.76 12.99
N GLU A 66 1.83 -1.45 14.27
CA GLU A 66 2.67 -2.14 15.26
C GLU A 66 2.04 -3.46 15.72
N GLN A 67 0.71 -3.61 15.62
CA GLN A 67 0.00 -4.87 15.90
C GLN A 67 0.48 -6.01 14.98
N ALA A 68 0.86 -5.71 13.75
CA ALA A 68 1.43 -6.69 12.82
C ALA A 68 2.94 -6.86 13.05
N ALA A 69 3.29 -7.40 14.22
CA ALA A 69 4.67 -7.57 14.67
C ALA A 69 5.48 -8.57 13.82
N ASP A 70 4.85 -9.34 12.93
CA ASP A 70 5.43 -10.28 11.98
C ASP A 70 5.47 -9.74 10.53
N ALA A 71 5.02 -8.50 10.30
CA ALA A 71 5.08 -7.88 8.98
C ALA A 71 6.54 -7.65 8.52
N GLU A 72 6.84 -7.99 7.27
CA GLU A 72 8.16 -7.77 6.68
C GLU A 72 8.21 -6.49 5.86
N TYR A 73 7.04 -5.99 5.44
CA TYR A 73 6.88 -4.77 4.66
C TYR A 73 5.82 -3.85 5.26
N ARG A 74 6.02 -2.55 5.07
CA ARG A 74 5.03 -1.51 5.36
C ARG A 74 4.90 -0.61 4.15
N TYR A 75 3.67 -0.22 3.83
CA TYR A 75 3.36 0.77 2.81
C TYR A 75 2.45 1.83 3.42
N LEU A 76 2.85 3.09 3.32
CA LEU A 76 1.99 4.23 3.63
C LEU A 76 1.53 4.84 2.32
N LEU A 77 0.23 4.89 2.11
CA LEU A 77 -0.41 5.59 1.01
C LEU A 77 -1.08 6.85 1.54
N GLN A 78 -0.75 7.97 0.93
CA GLN A 78 -1.29 9.26 1.29
C GLN A 78 -1.95 9.91 0.08
N LEU A 79 -3.20 10.36 0.27
CA LEU A 79 -3.83 11.26 -0.67
C LEU A 79 -3.40 12.70 -0.35
N LEU A 80 -2.71 13.33 -1.31
CA LEU A 80 -2.29 14.72 -1.20
C LEU A 80 -3.40 15.63 -1.76
N PRO A 81 -3.86 16.63 -0.98
CA PRO A 81 -4.86 17.58 -1.46
C PRO A 81 -4.25 18.52 -2.50
N GLY A 82 -5.07 18.98 -3.45
CA GLY A 82 -4.66 19.94 -4.46
C GLY A 82 -5.71 20.08 -5.56
N PRO A 83 -5.48 20.97 -6.56
CA PRO A 83 -6.36 21.13 -7.71
C PRO A 83 -6.56 19.84 -8.48
N VAL A 84 -5.52 18.99 -8.50
CA VAL A 84 -5.57 17.61 -8.96
C VAL A 84 -5.01 16.75 -7.83
N PRO A 85 -5.85 16.02 -7.07
CA PRO A 85 -5.40 15.15 -5.99
C PRO A 85 -4.41 14.09 -6.50
N GLN A 86 -3.40 13.76 -5.69
CA GLN A 86 -2.37 12.79 -6.08
C GLN A 86 -2.14 11.78 -4.97
N LEU A 87 -1.84 10.53 -5.37
CA LEU A 87 -1.46 9.47 -4.45
C LEU A 87 0.06 9.39 -4.34
N GLN A 88 0.54 9.42 -3.11
CA GLN A 88 1.92 9.19 -2.76
C GLN A 88 2.05 7.89 -1.99
N VAL A 89 3.14 7.16 -2.21
CA VAL A 89 3.46 5.94 -1.47
C VAL A 89 4.87 6.01 -0.90
N GLN A 90 5.02 5.54 0.33
CA GLN A 90 6.28 5.30 0.99
C GLN A 90 6.32 3.85 1.46
N GLY A 91 7.49 3.21 1.37
CA GLY A 91 7.63 1.79 1.67
C GLY A 91 8.85 1.51 2.53
N TRP A 92 8.68 0.61 3.49
CA TRP A 92 9.73 0.12 4.37
C TRP A 92 9.79 -1.40 4.32
N ARG A 93 10.97 -1.93 4.62
CA ARG A 93 11.18 -3.35 4.86
C ARG A 93 11.80 -3.56 6.23
N ARG A 94 11.54 -4.71 6.83
CA ARG A 94 12.23 -5.19 8.02
C ARG A 94 12.93 -6.49 7.68
N ILE A 95 14.18 -6.61 8.12
CA ILE A 95 14.93 -7.86 7.95
C ILE A 95 14.35 -8.89 8.94
N PRO A 96 14.14 -10.15 8.55
CA PRO A 96 13.75 -11.20 9.48
C PRO A 96 14.67 -11.23 10.71
N GLY A 97 14.10 -11.17 11.91
CA GLY A 97 14.84 -11.10 13.17
C GLY A 97 15.40 -9.72 13.54
N GLY A 98 15.26 -8.71 12.68
CA GLY A 98 15.59 -7.32 12.97
C GLY A 98 14.41 -6.56 13.57
N ILE A 99 14.69 -5.57 14.41
CA ILE A 99 13.67 -4.69 15.02
C ILE A 99 13.45 -3.38 14.25
N CYS A 100 14.37 -3.01 13.37
CA CYS A 100 14.36 -1.71 12.68
C CYS A 100 13.67 -1.78 11.32
N TRP A 101 12.87 -0.76 11.02
CA TRP A 101 12.35 -0.50 9.68
C TRP A 101 13.37 0.24 8.82
N ILE A 102 13.66 -0.32 7.65
CA ILE A 102 14.60 0.24 6.68
C ILE A 102 13.79 0.80 5.51
N PRO A 103 13.95 2.10 5.17
CA PRO A 103 13.32 2.67 3.99
C PRO A 103 13.66 1.85 2.73
N ARG A 104 12.63 1.45 1.99
CA ARG A 104 12.77 0.74 0.70
C ARG A 104 12.50 1.67 -0.47
N CYS A 105 11.51 2.54 -0.33
CA CYS A 105 11.24 3.66 -1.23
C CYS A 105 10.82 4.88 -0.40
N GLY A 106 11.27 6.06 -0.81
CA GLY A 106 10.83 7.33 -0.24
C GLY A 106 9.45 7.72 -0.76
N PRO A 107 8.84 8.77 -0.19
CA PRO A 107 7.56 9.26 -0.68
C PRO A 107 7.67 9.57 -2.18
N MET A 108 6.96 8.82 -3.01
CA MET A 108 6.95 8.96 -4.46
C MET A 108 5.53 8.82 -5.00
N ALA A 109 5.28 9.40 -6.18
CA ALA A 109 3.98 9.24 -6.83
C ALA A 109 3.64 7.75 -7.03
N LEU A 110 2.39 7.37 -6.79
CA LEU A 110 1.94 5.98 -6.89
C LEU A 110 2.23 5.37 -8.27
N ALA A 111 2.05 6.14 -9.35
CA ALA A 111 2.37 5.70 -10.70
C ALA A 111 3.86 5.35 -10.87
N VAL A 112 4.76 6.14 -10.26
CA VAL A 112 6.22 5.87 -10.28
C VAL A 112 6.54 4.58 -9.52
N PHE A 113 5.88 4.36 -8.38
CA PHE A 113 6.04 3.13 -7.62
C PHE A 113 5.59 1.91 -8.42
N ILE A 114 4.41 1.97 -9.05
CA ILE A 114 3.87 0.87 -9.87
C ILE A 114 4.83 0.55 -11.02
N HIS A 115 5.24 1.56 -11.79
CA HIS A 115 6.19 1.37 -12.89
C HIS A 115 7.52 0.75 -12.43
N ARG A 116 8.01 1.16 -11.25
CA ARG A 116 9.28 0.67 -10.71
C ARG A 116 9.24 -0.79 -10.26
N PHE A 117 8.14 -1.23 -9.66
CA PHE A 117 8.05 -2.55 -9.01
C PHE A 117 7.17 -3.55 -9.76
N LEU A 118 6.46 -3.12 -10.80
CA LEU A 118 5.72 -3.95 -11.75
C LEU A 118 6.07 -3.56 -13.20
N PRO A 119 7.33 -3.76 -13.63
CA PRO A 119 7.74 -3.47 -15.00
C PRO A 119 7.00 -4.42 -15.97
N GLY A 120 6.25 -3.85 -16.92
CA GLY A 120 5.40 -4.60 -17.85
C GLY A 120 3.89 -4.48 -17.59
N GLY A 121 3.48 -3.82 -16.50
CA GLY A 121 2.07 -3.60 -16.19
C GLY A 121 1.36 -4.85 -15.66
N ILE A 122 0.04 -4.80 -15.60
CA ILE A 122 -0.79 -5.94 -15.19
C ILE A 122 -0.93 -6.83 -16.43
N PRO A 123 -0.60 -8.14 -16.37
CA PRO A 123 -0.90 -9.05 -17.47
C PRO A 123 -2.42 -9.08 -17.69
N GLY A 124 -2.83 -8.79 -18.92
CA GLY A 124 -4.23 -8.71 -19.34
C GLY A 124 -4.93 -10.06 -19.42
#